data_AF-A0A199VY80-F1
#
_entry.id   AF-A0A199VY80-F1
#
_cell.length_a   1.000
_cell.length_b   1.000
_cell.length_c   1.000
_cell.angle_alpha   90.00
_cell.angle_beta   90.00
_cell.angle_gamma   90.00
#
_symmetry.space_group_name_H-M   'P 1'
#
loop_
_entity.id
_entity.type
_entity.pdbx_description
1 polymer ?
#
loop_
_entity_poly.entity_id
_entity_poly.type
_entity_poly.pdbx_seq_one_letter_code
_entity_poly.pdbx_strand_id
1 'polypeptide(L)' 'MVLKLGLICSHPHPSARPSMRLVVQYLEGHAPLPELSPAYLCFTNLSLPHKEGFDDYVVSYPSSVPSASTLSGGR' A
#
# COMPACT_ATOMS: atom_id res chain seq x y z
N MET A 1 -15.68 13.63 -6.04
CA MET A 1 -14.47 14.01 -6.79
C MET A 1 -13.20 13.35 -6.26
N VAL A 2 -13.01 13.22 -4.94
CA VAL A 2 -11.78 12.65 -4.35
C VAL A 2 -11.49 11.19 -4.73
N LEU A 3 -12.52 10.37 -5.02
CA LEU A 3 -12.32 8.98 -5.44
C LEU A 3 -11.54 8.88 -6.75
N LYS A 4 -11.88 9.72 -7.74
CA LYS A 4 -11.18 9.79 -9.03
C LYS A 4 -9.71 10.16 -8.82
N LEU A 5 -9.46 11.16 -7.98
CA LEU A 5 -8.11 11.59 -7.64
C LEU A 5 -7.33 10.49 -6.89
N GLY A 6 -7.96 9.83 -5.92
CA GLY A 6 -7.36 8.70 -5.18
C GLY A 6 -6.95 7.55 -6.08
N LEU A 7 -7.74 7.27 -7.12
CA LEU A 7 -7.42 6.28 -8.14
C LEU A 7 -6.19 6.66 -8.95
N ILE A 8 -6.09 7.92 -9.40
CA ILE A 8 -4.92 8.43 -10.14
C ILE A 8 -3.66 8.38 -9.24
N CYS A 9 -3.77 8.80 -7.97
CA CYS A 9 -2.66 8.75 -7.02
C CYS A 9 -2.18 7.32 -6.73
N SER A 10 -3.07 6.33 -6.87
CA SER A 10 -2.77 4.91 -6.62
C SER A 10 -2.29 4.16 -7.88
N HIS A 11 -2.02 4.86 -8.98
CA HIS A 11 -1.63 4.23 -10.23
C HIS A 11 -0.36 3.36 -10.05
N PRO A 12 -0.29 2.15 -10.65
CA PRO A 12 0.84 1.23 -10.45
C PRO A 12 2.17 1.81 -10.94
N HIS A 13 2.16 2.54 -12.06
CA HIS A 13 3.35 3.23 -12.56
C HIS A 13 3.55 4.57 -11.85
N PRO A 14 4.73 4.81 -11.22
CA PRO A 14 4.99 6.03 -10.44
C PRO A 14 5.01 7.29 -11.31
N SER A 15 5.43 7.19 -12.57
CA SER A 15 5.48 8.32 -13.52
C SER A 15 4.10 8.83 -13.92
N ALA A 16 3.05 8.03 -13.77
CA ALA A 16 1.68 8.44 -14.06
C ALA A 16 0.96 9.05 -12.84
N ARG A 17 1.58 8.98 -11.65
CA ARG A 17 1.02 9.60 -10.44
C ARG A 17 1.27 11.11 -10.50
N PRO A 18 0.29 11.94 -10.13
CA PRO A 18 0.46 13.38 -10.07
C PRO A 18 1.47 13.77 -8.98
N SER A 19 2.15 14.90 -9.18
CA SER A 19 2.93 15.51 -8.10
C SER A 19 1.99 16.04 -7.00
N MET A 20 2.49 16.12 -5.76
CA MET A 20 1.70 16.66 -4.65
C MET A 20 1.19 18.09 -4.89
N ARG A 21 1.97 18.92 -5.60
CA ARG A 21 1.54 20.28 -5.97
C ARG A 21 0.26 20.26 -6.80
N LEU A 22 0.18 19.34 -7.76
CA LEU A 22 -0.94 19.20 -8.67
C LEU A 22 -2.14 18.50 -7.99
N VAL A 23 -1.89 17.58 -7.05
CA VAL A 23 -2.94 17.02 -6.16
C VAL A 23 -3.63 18.12 -5.36
N VAL A 24 -2.88 19.05 -4.76
CA VAL A 24 -3.46 20.17 -4.00
C VAL A 24 -4.30 21.08 -4.91
N GLN A 25 -3.80 21.40 -6.10
CA GLN A 25 -4.57 22.19 -7.07
C GLN A 25 -5.89 21.55 -7.48
N TYR A 26 -5.95 20.21 -7.59
CA TYR A 26 -7.19 19.50 -7.84
C TYR A 26 -8.16 19.54 -6.65
N LEU A 27 -7.64 19.50 -5.43
CA LEU A 27 -8.46 19.57 -4.21
C LEU A 27 -9.02 20.99 -3.98
N GLU A 28 -8.23 22.01 -4.29
CA GLU A 28 -8.62 23.43 -4.18
C GLU A 28 -9.50 23.89 -5.37
N GLY A 29 -9.62 23.07 -6.42
CA GLY A 29 -10.40 23.40 -7.62
C GLY A 29 -9.69 24.37 -8.58
N HIS A 30 -8.40 24.60 -8.39
CA HIS A 30 -7.57 25.44 -9.27
C HIS A 30 -7.19 24.75 -10.58
N ALA A 31 -7.33 23.43 -10.67
CA ALA A 31 -7.14 22.67 -11.89
C ALA A 31 -8.27 21.64 -12.07
N PRO A 32 -8.70 21.36 -13.32
CA PRO A 32 -9.68 20.31 -13.58
C PRO A 32 -9.03 18.93 -13.47
N LEU A 33 -9.72 18.00 -12.82
CA LEU A 33 -9.30 16.59 -12.79
C LEU A 33 -9.35 16.00 -14.22
N PRO A 34 -8.30 15.30 -14.67
CA PRO A 34 -8.30 14.65 -15.98
C PRO A 34 -9.39 13.58 -16.06
N GLU A 35 -9.89 13.32 -17.27
CA GLU A 35 -10.84 12.23 -17.52
C GLU A 35 -10.16 10.87 -17.36
N LEU A 36 -10.88 9.90 -16.79
CA LEU A 36 -10.35 8.55 -16.63
C LEU A 36 -10.78 7.72 -17.82
N SER A 37 -9.82 7.22 -18.59
CA SER A 37 -10.13 6.27 -19.64
C SER A 37 -10.55 4.91 -19.03
N PRO A 38 -11.34 4.10 -19.75
CA PRO A 38 -11.67 2.74 -19.31
C PRO A 38 -10.42 1.87 -19.04
N ALA A 39 -9.31 2.16 -19.72
CA ALA A 39 -8.02 1.49 -19.49
C ALA A 39 -7.51 1.68 -18.05
N TYR A 40 -7.76 2.84 -17.43
CA TYR A 40 -7.39 3.13 -16.04
C TYR A 40 -8.07 2.16 -15.04
N LEU A 41 -9.30 1.74 -15.34
CA LEU A 41 -10.04 0.75 -14.55
C LEU A 41 -9.55 -0.69 -14.82
N CYS A 42 -9.03 -0.95 -16.01
CA CYS A 42 -8.43 -2.23 -16.35
C CYS A 42 -7.10 -2.43 -15.60
N PHE A 43 -6.29 -1.38 -15.45
CA PHE A 43 -5.03 -1.43 -14.69
C PHE A 43 -5.23 -1.76 -13.21
N THR A 44 -6.31 -1.30 -12.58
CA THR A 44 -6.58 -1.68 -11.17
C THR A 44 -6.97 -3.14 -11.01
N ASN A 45 -7.58 -3.75 -12.03
CA ASN A 45 -7.91 -5.18 -12.03
C ASN A 45 -6.70 -6.05 -12.39
N LEU A 46 -5.82 -5.61 -13.29
CA LEU A 46 -4.58 -6.32 -13.63
C LEU A 46 -3.47 -6.16 -12.59
N SER A 47 -3.47 -5.06 -11.83
CA SER A 47 -2.47 -4.78 -10.78
C SER A 47 -2.84 -5.34 -9.41
N LEU A 48 -4.03 -5.93 -9.26
CA LEU A 48 -4.26 -6.97 -8.26
C LEU A 48 -3.65 -8.23 -8.86
N PRO A 49 -2.41 -8.62 -8.51
CA PRO A 49 -2.04 -9.99 -8.77
C PRO A 49 -3.09 -10.82 -8.04
N HIS A 50 -3.68 -11.80 -8.74
CA HIS A 50 -3.96 -13.07 -8.11
C HIS A 50 -2.61 -13.48 -7.50
N LYS A 51 -2.40 -13.09 -6.24
CA LYS A 51 -1.16 -13.34 -5.53
C LYS A 51 -1.28 -14.77 -5.03
N GLU A 52 -1.16 -15.70 -5.97
CA GLU A 52 -0.88 -17.09 -5.68
C GLU A 52 0.57 -17.09 -5.15
N GLY A 53 0.71 -17.12 -3.83
CA GLY A 53 1.99 -17.03 -3.14
C GLY A 53 1.95 -16.16 -1.88
N PHE A 54 1.34 -16.71 -0.83
CA PHE A 54 1.52 -16.24 0.55
C PHE A 54 2.46 -17.20 1.30
N ASP A 55 3.63 -17.48 0.74
CA ASP A 55 4.64 -18.37 1.33
C ASP A 55 5.99 -17.66 1.50
N ASP A 56 5.97 -16.43 2.01
CA ASP A 56 7.19 -15.78 2.50
C ASP A 56 6.90 -14.73 3.59
N TYR A 57 6.06 -15.09 4.56
CA TYR A 57 5.96 -14.35 5.84
C TYR A 57 5.90 -15.31 7.03
N VAL A 58 6.71 -16.37 7.00
CA VAL A 58 7.20 -16.98 8.24
C VAL A 58 8.59 -16.39 8.52
N VAL A 59 8.68 -15.05 8.50
CA VAL A 59 9.82 -14.34 9.08
C VAL A 59 9.56 -14.27 10.58
N SER A 60 10.03 -15.33 11.26
CA SER A 60 10.56 -15.33 12.62
C SER A 60 9.97 -14.29 13.59
N TYR A 61 8.79 -14.59 14.14
CA TYR A 61 8.48 -14.08 15.48
C TYR A 61 8.97 -15.15 16.47
N PRO A 62 10.16 -15.02 17.10
CA PRO A 62 10.47 -15.85 18.25
C PRO A 62 9.45 -15.45 19.32
N SER A 63 8.45 -16.30 19.52
CA SER A 63 7.53 -16.16 20.66
C SER A 63 8.38 -16.25 21.92
N SER A 64 8.68 -15.10 22.51
CA SER A 64 9.37 -14.99 23.79
C SER A 64 8.45 -15.50 24.89
N VAL A 65 8.42 -16.81 25.11
CA VAL A 65 7.93 -17.40 26.35
C VAL A 65 9.04 -17.27 27.40
N PRO A 66 8.84 -16.54 28.51
CA PRO A 66 9.83 -16.52 29.58
C PRO A 66 9.82 -17.89 30.26
N SER A 67 10.89 -18.68 30.07
CA SER A 67 11.12 -19.88 30.88
C SER A 67 11.44 -19.44 32.31
N ALA A 68 10.50 -19.70 33.23
CA ALA A 68 10.76 -19.57 34.66
C ALA A 68 11.89 -20.52 35.05
N SER A 69 13.07 -19.97 35.37
CA SER A 69 14.18 -20.73 35.96
C SER A 69 14.14 -20.54 37.47
N THR A 70 13.92 -21.64 38.17
CA THR A 70 14.04 -21.74 39.62
C THR A 70 15.49 -21.52 40.02
N LEU A 71 15.72 -20.57 40.93
CA LEU A 71 17.04 -20.26 41.47
C LEU A 71 17.43 -21.32 42.52
N SER A 72 18.50 -22.07 42.28
CA SER A 72 19.27 -22.79 43.31
C SER A 72 20.61 -23.19 42.70
N GLY A 73 21.72 -22.47 42.87
CA GLY A 73 22.25 -21.95 44.14
C GLY A 73 23.36 -22.90 44.62
N GLY A 74 24.44 -23.00 43.86
CA GLY A 74 25.59 -23.87 44.17
C GLY A 74 26.47 -23.31 45.30
N ARG A 75 26.99 -24.21 46.13
CA ARG A 75 28.21 -24.05 46.93
C ARG A 75 29.09 -25.26 46.65
#